data_AF-X0WT50-F1
#
_entry.id   AF-X0WT50-F1
#
_cell.length_a   1.000
_cell.length_b   1.000
_cell.length_c   1.000
_cell.angle_alpha   90.00
_cell.angle_beta   90.00
_cell.angle_gamma   90.00
#
_symmetry.space_group_name_H-M   'P 1'
#
loop_
_entity.id
_entity.type
_entity.pdbx_description
1 polymer ?
#
loop_
_entity_poly.entity_id
_entity_poly.type
_entity_poly.pdbx_seq_one_letter_code
_entity_poly.pdbx_strand_id
1 'polypeptide(L)' 'MGIAGHYYHLADDFVGLVSSIPGENLGNNFWAFEAFYNIKINTWLHLTPSIQYAQNQNKNDDPAVIPGVRLVTDF' A
#
# COMPACT_ATOMS: atom_id res chain seq x y z
N MET A 1 -4.04 -17.49 5.05
CA MET A 1 -3.69 -16.19 5.67
C MET A 1 -2.30 -15.80 5.21
N GLY A 2 -1.98 -14.52 5.17
CA GLY A 2 -0.65 -14.05 4.83
C GLY A 2 -0.40 -12.63 5.32
N ILE A 3 0.88 -12.28 5.39
CA ILE A 3 1.37 -10.93 5.63
C ILE A 3 2.31 -10.61 4.47
N ALA A 4 2.12 -9.44 3.86
CA ALA A 4 3.00 -8.93 2.83
C ALA A 4 3.48 -7.54 3.24
N GLY A 5 4.72 -7.20 2.89
CA GLY A 5 5.28 -5.87 3.08
C GLY A 5 5.90 -5.42 1.77
N HIS A 6 5.82 -4.12 1.50
CA HIS A 6 6.50 -3.52 0.36
C HIS A 6 7.13 -2.19 0.75
N TYR A 7 8.24 -1.89 0.09
CA TYR A 7 9.01 -0.67 0.24
C TYR A 7 9.27 -0.11 -1.14
N TYR A 8 9.01 1.18 -1.32
CA TYR A 8 9.31 1.92 -2.54
C TYR A 8 10.24 3.07 -2.20
N HIS A 9 11.25 3.25 -3.06
CA HIS A 9 12.14 4.40 -3.04
C HIS A 9 12.05 5.10 -4.40
N LEU A 10 11.72 6.39 -4.37
CA LEU A 10 11.82 7.27 -5.53
C LEU A 10 13.25 7.77 -5.65
N ALA A 11 13.78 7.77 -6.87
CA ALA A 11 15.13 8.26 -7.13
C ALA A 11 15.31 9.70 -6.64
N ASP A 12 16.43 9.98 -5.99
CA ASP A 12 16.70 11.29 -5.38
C ASP A 12 16.64 12.44 -6.40
N ASP A 13 17.11 12.22 -7.64
CA ASP A 13 17.05 13.22 -8.72
C ASP A 13 15.60 13.55 -9.12
N PHE A 14 14.71 12.56 -9.11
CA PHE A 14 13.30 12.76 -9.41
C PHE A 14 12.62 13.56 -8.30
N VAL A 15 12.87 13.21 -7.03
CA VAL A 15 12.31 13.97 -5.91
C VAL A 15 12.87 15.38 -5.88
N GLY A 16 14.17 15.55 -6.09
CA GLY A 16 14.80 16.86 -6.17
C GLY A 16 14.22 17.74 -7.27
N LEU A 17 13.93 17.16 -8.44
CA LEU A 17 13.27 17.87 -9.54
C LEU A 17 11.85 18.30 -9.17
N VAL A 18 11.03 17.42 -8.61
CA VAL A 18 9.62 17.73 -8.31
C VAL A 18 9.48 18.68 -7.12
N SER A 19 10.29 18.50 -6.08
CA SER A 19 10.30 19.37 -4.90
C SER A 19 10.81 20.79 -5.19
N SER A 20 11.28 21.06 -6.42
CA SER A 20 11.56 22.43 -6.89
C SER A 20 10.28 23.22 -7.23
N ILE A 21 9.13 22.54 -7.39
CA ILE A 21 7.83 23.16 -7.64
C ILE A 21 7.22 23.62 -6.31
N PRO A 22 6.86 24.90 -6.14
CA PRO A 22 6.28 25.40 -4.90
C PRO A 22 5.00 24.64 -4.52
N GLY A 23 4.97 24.10 -3.30
CA GLY A 23 3.81 23.36 -2.77
C GLY A 23 3.89 21.84 -2.97
N GLU A 24 4.84 21.35 -3.78
CA GLU A 24 5.08 19.92 -3.96
C GLU A 24 6.20 19.48 -3.01
N ASN A 25 5.90 18.52 -2.13
CA ASN A 25 6.90 17.88 -1.29
C ASN A 25 6.70 16.37 -1.38
N LEU A 26 7.37 15.76 -2.36
CA LEU A 26 7.36 14.30 -2.48
C LEU A 26 8.30 13.72 -1.42
N GLY A 27 7.82 12.72 -0.68
CA GLY A 27 8.70 11.88 0.13
C GLY A 27 9.45 10.88 -0.75
N ASN A 28 10.74 10.65 -0.46
CA ASN A 28 11.55 9.71 -1.26
C ASN A 28 11.23 8.24 -0.94
N ASN A 29 10.71 7.95 0.24
CA ASN A 29 10.47 6.59 0.69
C ASN A 29 9.02 6.37 1.12
N PHE A 30 8.48 5.23 0.74
CA PHE A 30 7.17 4.76 1.15
C PHE A 30 7.27 3.31 1.56
N TRP A 31 6.57 2.92 2.61
CA TRP A 31 6.43 1.52 2.97
C TRP A 31 5.00 1.22 3.38
N ALA A 32 4.58 -0.02 3.15
CA ALA A 32 3.31 -0.50 3.66
C ALA A 32 3.38 -1.99 3.97
N PHE A 33 2.45 -2.43 4.82
CA PHE A 33 2.19 -3.84 5.07
C PHE A 33 0.71 -4.15 4.92
N GLU A 34 0.42 -5.38 4.51
CA GLU A 34 -0.92 -5.93 4.37
C GLU A 34 -0.99 -7.25 5.13
N ALA A 35 -1.97 -7.37 6.03
CA ALA A 35 -2.38 -8.65 6.60
C ALA A 35 -3.70 -9.07 5.96
N PHE A 36 -3.78 -10.32 5.49
CA PHE A 36 -4.94 -10.82 4.76
C PHE A 36 -5.30 -12.26 5.12
N TYR A 37 -6.58 -12.59 4.99
CA TYR A 37 -7.08 -13.94 5.20
C TYR A 37 -7.93 -14.38 4.00
N ASN A 38 -7.49 -15.41 3.27
CA ASN A 38 -8.24 -15.95 2.13
C ASN A 38 -9.25 -16.99 2.62
N ILE A 39 -10.54 -16.71 2.38
CA ILE A 39 -11.68 -17.58 2.63
C ILE A 39 -12.09 -18.19 1.29
N LYS A 40 -11.90 -19.50 1.15
CA LYS A 40 -12.46 -20.25 0.03
C LYS A 40 -13.94 -20.56 0.34
N ILE A 41 -14.86 -19.85 -0.31
CA ILE A 41 -16.30 -20.06 -0.11
C ILE A 41 -16.74 -21.33 -0.85
N ASN A 42 -16.32 -21.47 -2.09
CA ASN A 42 -16.52 -22.68 -2.90
C ASN A 42 -15.36 -22.83 -3.90
N THR A 43 -15.47 -23.76 -4.85
CA THR A 43 -14.39 -24.05 -5.82
C THR A 43 -14.06 -22.89 -6.73
N TRP A 44 -15.02 -22.01 -7.01
CA TRP A 44 -14.93 -20.91 -7.95
C TRP A 44 -14.94 -19.54 -7.27
N LEU A 45 -15.19 -19.44 -5.96
CA LEU A 45 -15.38 -18.18 -5.24
C LEU A 45 -14.47 -18.10 -4.02
N HIS A 46 -13.59 -17.11 -4.03
CA HIS A 46 -12.67 -16.81 -2.94
C HIS A 46 -12.85 -15.36 -2.47
N LEU A 47 -13.02 -15.17 -1.16
CA LEU A 47 -13.15 -13.87 -0.52
C LEU A 47 -11.93 -13.63 0.38
N THR A 48 -11.25 -12.52 0.23
CA THR A 48 -10.07 -12.17 1.02
C THR A 48 -10.25 -10.80 1.68
N PRO A 49 -10.73 -10.73 2.93
CA PRO A 49 -10.56 -9.53 3.74
C PRO A 49 -9.08 -9.26 4.03
N SER A 50 -8.72 -7.98 4.08
CA SER A 50 -7.39 -7.53 4.47
C SER A 50 -7.43 -6.21 5.23
N ILE A 51 -6.34 -5.93 5.94
CA ILE A 51 -6.04 -4.63 6.52
C ILE A 51 -4.64 -4.24 6.11
N GLN A 52 -4.48 -3.01 5.62
CA GLN A 52 -3.21 -2.45 5.21
C GLN A 52 -2.87 -1.24 6.06
N TYR A 53 -1.58 -1.04 6.27
CA TYR A 53 -1.04 0.17 6.89
C TYR A 53 0.06 0.69 5.99
N ALA A 54 -0.04 1.96 5.62
CA ALA A 54 0.86 2.63 4.69
C ALA A 54 1.42 3.90 5.32
N GLN A 55 2.72 4.11 5.16
CA GLN A 55 3.40 5.29 5.67
C GLN A 55 4.38 5.84 4.64
N ASN A 56 4.32 7.15 4.45
CA ASN A 56 5.30 7.95 3.73
C ASN A 56 6.43 8.40 4.68
N GLN A 57 7.61 8.72 4.13
CA GLN A 57 8.74 9.29 4.86
C GLN A 57 8.48 10.71 5.36
N ASN A 58 7.55 11.44 4.74
CA ASN A 58 7.17 12.77 5.19
C ASN A 58 6.53 12.67 6.59
N LYS A 59 7.26 13.14 7.61
CA LYS A 59 6.85 13.06 9.02
C LYS A 59 5.60 13.87 9.36
N ASN A 60 5.20 14.80 8.47
CA ASN A 60 3.99 15.58 8.63
C ASN A 60 2.75 14.85 8.09
N ASP A 61 2.94 13.76 7.34
CA ASP A 61 1.83 12.97 6.80
C ASP A 61 1.46 11.86 7.79
N ASP A 62 0.18 11.76 8.11
CA ASP A 62 -0.34 10.68 8.94
C ASP A 62 -0.30 9.33 8.19
N PRO A 63 -0.02 8.23 8.88
CA PRO A 63 -0.11 6.91 8.27
C PRO A 63 -1.56 6.55 7.92
N ALA A 64 -1.74 5.88 6.79
CA ALA A 64 -3.05 5.43 6.33
C ALA A 64 -3.33 3.99 6.80
N VAL A 65 -4.53 3.76 7.36
CA VAL A 65 -5.06 2.43 7.66
C VAL A 65 -6.18 2.12 6.66
N ILE A 66 -6.01 1.07 5.88
CA ILE A 66 -6.87 0.76 4.73
C ILE A 66 -7.50 -0.62 4.93
N PRO A 67 -8.79 -0.71 5.28
CA PRO A 67 -9.52 -1.98 5.23
C PRO A 67 -9.82 -2.35 3.77
N GLY A 68 -9.58 -3.62 3.43
CA GLY A 68 -9.72 -4.13 2.08
C GLY A 68 -10.56 -5.40 2.01
N VAL A 69 -11.22 -5.61 0.88
CA VAL A 69 -11.88 -6.88 0.53
C VAL A 69 -11.58 -7.18 -0.93
N ARG A 70 -11.05 -8.37 -1.20
CA ARG A 70 -10.78 -8.87 -2.56
C ARG A 70 -11.66 -10.08 -2.85
N LEU A 71 -12.37 -10.05 -3.97
CA LEU A 71 -13.14 -11.19 -4.48
C LEU A 71 -12.42 -11.76 -5.71
N VAL A 72 -12.26 -13.07 -5.75
CA VAL A 72 -11.72 -13.79 -6.92
C VAL A 72 -12.73 -14.84 -7.34
N THR A 73 -13.09 -14.81 -8.63
CA THR A 73 -13.98 -15.78 -9.27
C THR A 73 -13.26 -16.50 -10.40
N ASP A 74 -13.34 -17.83 -10.46
CA ASP A 74 -12.73 -18.66 -11.51
C ASP A 74 -13.82 -19.51 -12.19
N PHE A 75 -14.01 -19.38 -13.51
CA PHE A 75 -15.12 -19.96 -14.28
C PHE A 75 -14.65 -21.00 -15.29
#